data_AF-A0A5M4B7D7-F1
#
_entry.id   AF-A0A5M4B7D7-F1
#
_cell.length_a   1.000
_cell.length_b   1.000
_cell.length_c   1.000
_cell.angle_alpha   90.00
_cell.angle_beta   90.00
_cell.angle_gamma   90.00
#
_symmetry.space_group_name_H-M   'P 1'
#
loop_
_entity.id
_entity.type
_entity.pdbx_description
1 polymer ?
#
loop_
_entity_poly.entity_id
_entity_poly.type
_entity_poly.pdbx_seq_one_letter_code
_entity_poly.pdbx_strand_id
1 'polypeptide(L)'
;MEELHIRFSNFLRKLTERANQLAEETKSSAQSFYDEDIDSHKRSFFNFKMGIQGQFTSIINKAQEVFDNQIQVHEPTIRERRTPEGEIKEKWFRKIHDEFENWKDLIRNLSENVFEDVKEKSPETTLQEIIEQYNRIKDNFHCTQCGGKLEINEIYFISTYIPCPYCQTQNTFVPGTKMRELEFIAKDLAEERTQKEEKFYEKISNRSTSTPEETFIAYFRWRFAMWKVVKNIVPILGQANKKVLFREIHDLITYDEYNFYENPDVYRKIIKLLTQTEPEERKIATELFESLGARGIPQEEFNKLISEAKNLTNN
;
A
#
# COMPACT_ATOMS: atom_id res chain seq x y z
N MET A 1 15.68 -33.11 -33.32
CA MET A 1 14.71 -32.15 -32.75
C MET A 1 13.89 -32.80 -31.64
N GLU A 2 13.22 -33.92 -31.89
CA GLU A 2 12.44 -34.62 -30.84
C GLU A 2 13.28 -35.10 -29.63
N GLU A 3 14.42 -35.75 -29.87
CA GLU A 3 15.30 -36.19 -28.76
C GLU A 3 15.83 -35.02 -27.92
N LEU A 4 16.07 -33.87 -28.55
CA LEU A 4 16.51 -32.65 -27.87
C LEU A 4 15.37 -32.07 -27.01
N HIS A 5 14.14 -32.07 -27.53
CA HIS A 5 12.94 -31.71 -26.77
C HIS A 5 12.82 -32.57 -25.52
N ILE A 6 12.87 -33.90 -25.66
CA ILE A 6 12.77 -34.85 -24.54
C ILE A 6 13.86 -34.60 -23.48
N ARG A 7 15.11 -34.33 -23.91
CA ARG A 7 16.20 -34.03 -22.98
C ARG A 7 15.96 -32.72 -22.22
N PHE A 8 15.52 -31.67 -22.91
CA PHE A 8 15.23 -30.38 -22.29
C PHE A 8 14.04 -30.46 -21.33
N SER A 9 12.94 -31.12 -21.71
CA SER A 9 11.79 -31.33 -20.81
C SER A 9 12.16 -32.15 -19.57
N ASN A 10 13.01 -33.18 -19.72
CA ASN A 10 13.52 -33.93 -18.56
C ASN A 10 14.41 -33.07 -17.65
N PHE A 11 15.18 -32.15 -18.22
CA PHE A 11 15.98 -31.20 -17.45
C PHE A 11 15.09 -30.23 -16.67
N LEU A 12 14.07 -29.63 -17.31
CA LEU A 12 13.09 -28.77 -16.65
C LEU A 12 12.38 -29.50 -15.50
N ARG A 13 11.99 -30.76 -15.69
CA ARG A 13 11.38 -31.57 -14.63
C ARG A 13 12.26 -31.69 -13.38
N LYS A 14 13.57 -31.95 -13.55
CA LYS A 14 14.51 -32.02 -12.41
C LYS A 14 14.65 -30.68 -11.70
N LEU A 15 14.63 -29.57 -12.45
CA LEU A 15 14.65 -28.24 -11.87
C LEU A 15 13.36 -27.92 -11.12
N THR A 16 12.20 -28.36 -11.63
CA THR A 16 10.92 -28.27 -10.93
C THR A 16 10.93 -29.09 -9.63
N GLU A 17 11.45 -30.32 -9.65
CA GLU A 17 11.61 -31.14 -8.44
C GLU A 17 12.45 -30.40 -7.38
N ARG A 18 13.57 -29.76 -7.79
CA ARG A 18 14.40 -28.95 -6.88
C ARG A 18 13.67 -27.71 -6.37
N ALA A 19 12.92 -27.02 -7.22
CA ALA A 19 12.15 -25.85 -6.85
C ALA A 19 11.05 -26.19 -5.83
N ASN A 20 10.36 -27.33 -6.01
CA ASN A 20 9.36 -27.83 -5.07
C ASN A 20 9.98 -28.20 -3.71
N GLN A 21 11.16 -28.83 -3.70
CA GLN A 21 11.87 -29.10 -2.44
C GLN A 21 12.20 -27.81 -1.68
N LEU A 22 12.75 -26.82 -2.37
CA LEU A 22 13.04 -25.50 -1.79
C LEU A 22 11.75 -24.85 -1.26
N ALA A 23 10.65 -24.97 -1.99
CA ALA A 23 9.35 -24.43 -1.58
C ALA A 23 8.84 -25.08 -0.28
N GLU A 24 8.88 -26.42 -0.19
CA GLU A 24 8.46 -27.15 1.02
C GLU A 24 9.34 -26.83 2.23
N GLU A 25 10.66 -26.82 2.06
CA GLU A 25 11.61 -26.44 3.12
C GLU A 25 11.34 -25.01 3.62
N THR A 26 11.11 -24.08 2.68
CA THR A 26 10.79 -22.69 3.02
C THR A 26 9.47 -22.60 3.76
N LYS A 27 8.38 -23.19 3.24
CA LYS A 27 7.06 -23.16 3.87
C LYS A 27 7.08 -23.71 5.29
N SER A 28 7.84 -24.78 5.52
CA SER A 28 7.97 -25.41 6.85
C SER A 28 8.67 -24.54 7.89
N SER A 29 9.51 -23.58 7.45
CA SER A 29 10.36 -22.78 8.34
C SER A 29 10.04 -21.29 8.35
N ALA A 30 9.33 -20.77 7.34
CA ALA A 30 9.13 -19.34 7.13
C ALA A 30 8.45 -18.64 8.30
N GLN A 31 7.42 -19.25 8.92
CA GLN A 31 6.76 -18.67 10.09
C GLN A 31 7.72 -18.55 11.28
N SER A 32 8.57 -19.56 11.54
CA SER A 32 9.56 -19.51 12.63
C SER A 32 10.55 -18.37 12.43
N PHE A 33 11.07 -18.24 11.19
CA PHE A 33 11.96 -17.12 10.85
C PHE A 33 11.28 -15.76 11.01
N TYR A 34 9.99 -15.66 10.69
CA TYR A 34 9.21 -14.43 10.91
C TYR A 34 9.04 -14.13 12.40
N ASP A 35 8.66 -15.12 13.20
CA ASP A 35 8.35 -14.96 14.62
C ASP A 35 9.60 -14.67 15.47
N GLU A 36 10.73 -15.28 15.13
CA GLU A 36 12.02 -15.10 15.82
C GLU A 36 12.66 -13.73 15.54
N ASP A 37 12.29 -13.06 14.45
CA ASP A 37 12.80 -11.73 14.13
C ASP A 37 12.17 -10.67 15.05
N ILE A 38 12.88 -10.29 16.10
CA ILE A 38 12.44 -9.28 17.07
C ILE A 38 12.51 -7.84 16.53
N ASP A 39 13.15 -7.63 15.38
CA ASP A 39 13.18 -6.31 14.72
C ASP A 39 11.78 -5.95 14.23
N SER A 40 11.31 -4.76 14.56
CA SER A 40 9.96 -4.34 14.18
C SER A 40 9.76 -4.16 12.68
N HIS A 41 10.84 -3.98 11.92
CA HIS A 41 10.81 -3.96 10.47
C HIS A 41 11.14 -5.33 9.85
N LYS A 42 11.26 -6.40 10.65
CA LYS A 42 11.47 -7.79 10.20
C LYS A 42 12.61 -7.95 9.19
N ARG A 43 13.69 -7.17 9.35
CA ARG A 43 14.78 -7.08 8.35
C ARG A 43 15.47 -8.41 8.11
N SER A 44 15.63 -9.25 9.13
CA SER A 44 16.26 -10.56 8.99
C SER A 44 15.37 -11.49 8.19
N PHE A 45 14.06 -11.48 8.46
CA PHE A 45 13.07 -12.21 7.66
C PHE A 45 13.05 -11.73 6.19
N PHE A 46 13.08 -10.41 5.95
CA PHE A 46 13.16 -9.88 4.58
C PHE A 46 14.42 -10.35 3.84
N ASN A 47 15.58 -10.35 4.50
CA ASN A 47 16.81 -10.86 3.91
C ASN A 47 16.71 -12.36 3.58
N PHE A 48 16.10 -13.15 4.48
CA PHE A 48 15.80 -14.56 4.24
C PHE A 48 14.89 -14.73 3.01
N LYS A 49 13.78 -14.00 2.93
CA LYS A 49 12.86 -13.99 1.79
C LYS A 49 13.57 -13.68 0.47
N MET A 50 14.37 -12.61 0.44
CA MET A 50 15.16 -12.23 -0.75
C MET A 50 16.17 -13.31 -1.13
N GLY A 51 16.80 -13.96 -0.16
CA GLY A 51 17.72 -15.07 -0.39
C GLY A 51 17.03 -16.27 -1.07
N ILE A 52 15.83 -16.64 -0.61
CA ILE A 52 15.03 -17.71 -1.20
C ILE A 52 14.57 -17.36 -2.62
N GLN A 53 14.04 -16.15 -2.82
CA GLN A 53 13.65 -15.67 -4.16
C GLN A 53 14.84 -15.65 -5.14
N GLY A 54 16.04 -15.30 -4.65
CA GLY A 54 17.29 -15.40 -5.39
C GLY A 54 17.61 -16.83 -5.83
N GLN A 55 17.33 -17.84 -4.98
CA GLN A 55 17.52 -19.24 -5.34
C GLN A 55 16.54 -19.70 -6.44
N PHE A 56 15.26 -19.32 -6.38
CA PHE A 56 14.31 -19.59 -7.48
C PHE A 56 14.76 -18.92 -8.79
N THR A 57 15.21 -17.67 -8.71
CA THR A 57 15.77 -16.94 -9.86
C THR A 57 16.97 -17.68 -10.45
N SER A 58 17.86 -18.20 -9.61
CA SER A 58 19.00 -19.01 -10.07
C SER A 58 18.56 -20.29 -10.78
N ILE A 59 17.47 -20.93 -10.37
CA ILE A 59 16.91 -22.11 -11.05
C ILE A 59 16.43 -21.74 -12.45
N ILE A 60 15.71 -20.62 -12.59
CA ILE A 60 15.25 -20.10 -13.89
C ILE A 60 16.44 -19.77 -14.79
N ASN A 61 17.43 -19.05 -14.27
CA ASN A 61 18.61 -18.64 -15.04
C ASN A 61 19.40 -19.86 -15.57
N LYS A 62 19.50 -20.93 -14.78
CA LYS A 62 20.13 -22.18 -15.22
C LYS A 62 19.37 -22.84 -16.37
N ALA A 63 18.04 -22.77 -16.36
CA ALA A 63 17.22 -23.28 -17.46
C ALA A 63 17.36 -22.39 -18.72
N GLN A 64 17.38 -21.07 -18.53
CA GLN A 64 17.59 -20.10 -19.60
C GLN A 64 18.94 -20.32 -20.29
N GLU A 65 20.02 -20.50 -19.54
CA GLU A 65 21.35 -20.76 -20.10
C GLU A 65 21.36 -22.02 -21.00
N VAL A 66 20.68 -23.10 -20.59
CA VAL A 66 20.58 -24.31 -21.41
C VAL A 66 19.69 -24.08 -22.64
N PHE A 67 18.59 -23.34 -22.49
CA PHE A 67 17.72 -22.98 -23.60
C PHE A 67 18.46 -22.17 -24.65
N ASP A 68 19.17 -21.11 -24.25
CA ASP A 68 19.92 -20.23 -25.15
C ASP A 68 21.01 -21.00 -25.92
N ASN A 69 21.74 -21.86 -25.20
CA ASN A 69 22.86 -22.60 -25.80
C ASN A 69 22.44 -23.79 -26.67
N GLN A 70 21.33 -24.46 -26.34
CA GLN A 70 20.97 -25.74 -26.98
C GLN A 70 19.68 -25.68 -27.80
N ILE A 71 18.74 -24.79 -27.49
CA ILE A 71 17.44 -24.70 -28.16
C ILE A 71 17.40 -23.47 -29.09
N GLN A 72 17.82 -22.30 -28.61
CA GLN A 72 17.72 -21.05 -29.36
C GLN A 72 18.56 -21.07 -30.66
N VAL A 73 19.67 -21.81 -30.68
CA VAL A 73 20.48 -22.06 -31.89
C VAL A 73 19.70 -22.73 -33.04
N HIS A 74 18.54 -23.33 -32.73
CA HIS A 74 17.65 -23.95 -33.70
C HIS A 74 16.46 -23.07 -34.10
N GLU A 75 16.40 -21.81 -33.68
CA GLU A 75 15.41 -20.86 -34.19
C GLU A 75 15.58 -20.68 -35.71
N PRO A 76 14.52 -20.87 -36.52
CA PRO A 76 14.63 -20.69 -37.96
C PRO A 76 14.70 -19.20 -38.31
N THR A 77 15.64 -18.87 -39.18
CA THR A 77 15.75 -17.54 -39.79
C THR A 77 14.53 -17.21 -40.65
N ILE A 78 14.32 -15.93 -40.94
CA ILE A 78 13.24 -15.44 -41.82
C ILE A 78 13.24 -16.14 -43.19
N ARG A 79 14.43 -16.50 -43.69
CA ARG A 79 14.59 -17.20 -44.99
C ARG A 79 14.19 -18.67 -44.88
N GLU A 80 14.60 -19.37 -43.82
CA GLU A 80 14.24 -20.78 -43.60
C GLU A 80 12.73 -20.93 -43.42
N ARG A 81 12.05 -20.02 -42.72
CA ARG A 81 10.59 -20.07 -42.49
C ARG A 81 9.73 -20.12 -43.76
N ARG A 82 10.30 -19.84 -44.93
CA ARG A 82 9.61 -19.88 -46.24
C ARG A 82 9.70 -21.24 -46.92
N THR A 83 10.42 -22.22 -46.35
CA THR A 83 10.50 -23.58 -46.87
C THR A 83 9.62 -24.53 -46.05
N PRO A 84 9.15 -25.65 -46.63
CA PRO A 84 8.40 -26.66 -45.88
C PRO A 84 9.17 -27.19 -44.65
N GLU A 85 10.48 -27.37 -44.75
CA GLU A 85 11.33 -27.83 -43.65
C GLU A 85 11.45 -26.77 -42.54
N GLY A 86 11.54 -25.49 -42.91
CA GLY A 86 11.57 -24.40 -41.94
C GLY A 86 10.24 -24.18 -41.22
N GLU A 87 9.11 -24.48 -41.86
CA GLU A 87 7.80 -24.48 -41.19
C GLU A 87 7.72 -25.55 -40.09
N ILE A 88 8.26 -26.75 -40.35
CA ILE A 88 8.33 -27.84 -39.36
C ILE A 88 9.25 -27.42 -38.19
N LYS A 89 10.40 -26.83 -38.49
CA LYS A 89 11.37 -26.33 -37.49
C LYS A 89 10.78 -25.19 -36.65
N GLU A 90 10.03 -24.27 -37.25
CA GLU A 90 9.32 -23.18 -36.56
C GLU A 90 8.25 -23.72 -35.61
N LYS A 91 7.42 -24.66 -36.06
CA LYS A 91 6.40 -25.29 -35.20
C LYS A 91 7.02 -25.97 -33.99
N TRP A 92 8.11 -26.69 -34.21
CA TRP A 92 8.87 -27.33 -33.13
C TRP A 92 9.46 -26.30 -32.16
N PHE A 93 10.11 -25.25 -32.67
CA PHE A 93 10.74 -24.22 -31.84
C PHE A 93 9.71 -23.47 -31.00
N ARG A 94 8.60 -23.02 -31.61
CA ARG A 94 7.50 -22.35 -30.90
C ARG A 94 6.95 -23.20 -29.76
N LYS A 95 6.72 -24.50 -30.02
CA LYS A 95 6.23 -25.42 -28.99
C LYS A 95 7.15 -25.45 -27.76
N ILE A 96 8.45 -25.65 -27.97
CA ILE A 96 9.40 -25.70 -26.84
C ILE A 96 9.54 -24.35 -26.15
N HIS A 97 9.58 -23.26 -26.93
CA HIS A 97 9.62 -21.91 -26.40
C HIS A 97 8.41 -21.63 -25.50
N ASP A 98 7.20 -21.91 -25.97
CA ASP A 98 5.97 -21.71 -25.20
C ASP A 98 5.95 -22.60 -23.93
N GLU A 99 6.37 -23.86 -24.03
CA GLU A 99 6.53 -24.74 -22.86
C GLU A 99 7.54 -24.18 -21.84
N PHE A 100 8.63 -23.58 -22.33
CA PHE A 100 9.66 -22.99 -21.48
C PHE A 100 9.19 -21.70 -20.79
N GLU A 101 8.51 -20.80 -21.49
CA GLU A 101 7.92 -19.60 -20.89
C GLU A 101 6.88 -19.95 -19.83
N ASN A 102 5.97 -20.88 -20.14
CA ASN A 102 5.00 -21.39 -19.17
C ASN A 102 5.68 -22.02 -17.94
N TRP A 103 6.79 -22.74 -18.15
CA TRP A 103 7.58 -23.29 -17.05
C TRP A 103 8.21 -22.18 -16.19
N LYS A 104 8.73 -21.10 -16.78
CA LYS A 104 9.26 -19.96 -16.02
C LYS A 104 8.18 -19.32 -15.15
N ASP A 105 6.97 -19.14 -15.68
CA ASP A 105 5.85 -18.59 -14.94
C ASP A 105 5.42 -19.50 -13.78
N LEU A 106 5.43 -20.82 -13.98
CA LEU A 106 5.20 -21.79 -12.90
C LEU A 106 6.20 -21.62 -11.76
N ILE A 107 7.50 -21.47 -12.06
CA ILE A 107 8.54 -21.30 -11.03
C ILE A 107 8.44 -19.93 -10.34
N ARG A 108 8.09 -18.86 -11.08
CA ARG A 108 7.84 -17.52 -10.50
C ARG A 108 6.67 -17.56 -9.53
N ASN A 109 5.54 -18.13 -9.95
CA ASN A 109 4.36 -18.30 -9.11
C ASN A 109 4.69 -19.10 -7.85
N LEU A 110 5.49 -20.18 -7.97
CA LEU A 110 5.95 -20.93 -6.82
C LEU A 110 6.79 -20.05 -5.87
N SER A 111 7.71 -19.25 -6.41
CA SER A 111 8.55 -18.32 -5.63
C SER A 111 7.76 -17.22 -4.92
N GLU A 112 6.62 -16.80 -5.47
CA GLU A 112 5.74 -15.79 -4.85
C GLU A 112 4.90 -16.42 -3.72
N ASN A 113 4.38 -17.63 -3.95
CA ASN A 113 3.43 -18.28 -3.04
C ASN A 113 4.09 -19.02 -1.86
N VAL A 114 5.42 -19.17 -1.83
CA VAL A 114 6.12 -19.84 -0.71
C VAL A 114 6.01 -19.11 0.63
N PHE A 115 5.64 -17.82 0.61
CA PHE A 115 5.49 -17.01 1.82
C PHE A 115 4.03 -16.62 2.10
N GLU A 116 3.06 -17.09 1.31
CA GLU A 116 1.64 -16.69 1.42
C GLU A 116 1.02 -17.08 2.78
N ASP A 117 1.45 -18.22 3.34
CA ASP A 117 0.96 -18.72 4.63
C ASP A 117 1.64 -18.05 5.84
N VAL A 118 2.63 -17.18 5.64
CA VAL A 118 3.29 -16.46 6.74
C VAL A 118 2.30 -15.47 7.33
N LYS A 119 1.92 -15.71 8.57
CA LYS A 119 1.03 -14.86 9.35
C LYS A 119 1.83 -13.70 9.88
N GLU A 120 1.82 -12.61 9.13
CA GLU A 120 2.37 -11.35 9.60
C GLU A 120 1.59 -10.87 10.83
N LYS A 121 2.31 -10.23 11.77
CA LYS A 121 1.68 -9.65 12.94
C LYS A 121 0.78 -8.50 12.50
N SER A 122 -0.51 -8.59 12.81
CA SER A 122 -1.45 -7.55 12.35
C SER A 122 -1.13 -6.19 12.98
N PRO A 123 -1.29 -5.09 12.22
CA PRO A 123 -1.21 -3.74 12.76
C PRO A 123 -2.15 -3.53 13.95
N GLU A 124 -3.35 -4.13 13.95
CA GLU A 124 -4.28 -4.15 15.09
C GLU A 124 -3.66 -4.68 16.37
N THR A 125 -2.96 -5.81 16.28
CA THR A 125 -2.32 -6.45 17.43
C THR A 125 -1.25 -5.52 18.00
N THR A 126 -0.46 -4.90 17.13
CA THR A 126 0.56 -3.94 17.53
C THR A 126 -0.06 -2.70 18.18
N LEU A 127 -1.18 -2.17 17.66
CA LEU A 127 -1.90 -1.06 18.29
C LEU A 127 -2.40 -1.41 19.70
N GLN A 128 -2.96 -2.61 19.89
CA GLN A 128 -3.43 -3.03 21.22
C GLN A 128 -2.28 -3.09 22.23
N GLU A 129 -1.12 -3.62 21.83
CA GLU A 129 0.07 -3.63 22.69
C GLU A 129 0.56 -2.22 23.05
N ILE A 130 0.50 -1.27 22.11
CA ILE A 130 0.82 0.14 22.36
C ILE A 130 -0.16 0.76 23.36
N ILE A 131 -1.46 0.52 23.19
CA ILE A 131 -2.51 1.01 24.09
C ILE A 131 -2.34 0.42 25.49
N GLU A 132 -2.04 -0.88 25.60
CA GLU A 132 -1.76 -1.52 26.88
C GLU A 132 -0.53 -0.92 27.56
N GLN A 133 0.57 -0.74 26.82
CA GLN A 133 1.78 -0.10 27.35
C GLN A 133 1.49 1.32 27.82
N TYR A 134 0.71 2.08 27.05
CA TYR A 134 0.26 3.42 27.40
C TYR A 134 -0.52 3.44 28.71
N ASN A 135 -1.53 2.58 28.84
CA ASN A 135 -2.36 2.50 30.03
C ASN A 135 -1.57 2.14 31.30
N ARG A 136 -0.47 1.37 31.17
CA ARG A 136 0.41 1.07 32.31
C ARG A 136 1.26 2.27 32.75
N ILE A 137 1.60 3.17 31.84
CA ILE A 137 2.53 4.29 32.12
C ILE A 137 1.77 5.57 32.47
N LYS A 138 0.64 5.85 31.81
CA LYS A 138 -0.09 7.14 31.91
C LYS A 138 -0.44 7.54 33.34
N ASP A 139 -0.76 6.55 34.19
CA ASP A 139 -1.18 6.78 35.58
C ASP A 139 -0.02 6.82 36.58
N ASN A 140 1.18 6.41 36.16
CA ASN A 140 2.36 6.29 37.01
C ASN A 140 3.39 7.40 36.75
N PHE A 141 3.10 8.36 35.85
CA PHE A 141 4.01 9.45 35.54
C PHE A 141 3.88 10.60 36.57
N HIS A 142 4.98 10.90 37.26
CA HIS A 142 5.03 11.89 38.34
C HIS A 142 6.12 12.92 38.10
N CYS A 143 5.91 14.13 38.63
CA CYS A 143 6.90 15.19 38.58
C CYS A 143 8.14 14.78 39.37
N THR A 144 9.30 14.88 38.74
CA THR A 144 10.61 14.55 39.34
C THR A 144 10.99 15.44 40.52
N GLN A 145 10.46 16.66 40.60
CA GLN A 145 10.78 17.63 41.65
C GLN A 145 9.81 17.58 42.82
N CYS A 146 8.50 17.69 42.58
CA CYS A 146 7.50 17.77 43.64
C CYS A 146 6.71 16.48 43.89
N GLY A 147 6.93 15.43 43.09
CA GLY A 147 6.18 14.17 43.18
C GLY A 147 4.71 14.25 42.75
N GLY A 148 4.22 15.42 42.31
CA GLY A 148 2.84 15.58 41.85
C GLY A 148 2.54 14.74 40.61
N LYS A 149 1.37 14.09 40.57
CA LYS A 149 0.90 13.31 39.41
C LYS A 149 0.81 14.20 38.17
N LEU A 150 1.34 13.74 37.06
CA LEU A 150 1.28 14.40 35.76
C LEU A 150 0.32 13.65 34.86
N GLU A 151 -0.59 14.37 34.21
CA GLU A 151 -1.55 13.78 33.29
C GLU A 151 -0.92 13.60 31.90
N ILE A 152 -0.97 12.37 31.40
CA ILE A 152 -0.69 12.06 30.00
C ILE A 152 -2.03 11.88 29.30
N ASN A 153 -2.38 12.80 28.40
CA ASN A 153 -3.71 12.85 27.78
C ASN A 153 -3.78 12.11 26.44
N GLU A 154 -2.64 11.78 25.85
CA GLU A 154 -2.53 11.11 24.56
C GLU A 154 -1.26 10.26 24.47
N ILE A 155 -1.21 9.37 23.48
CA ILE A 155 -0.03 8.53 23.25
C ILE A 155 1.02 9.34 22.50
N TYR A 156 2.03 9.82 23.23
CA TYR A 156 3.22 10.42 22.59
C TYR A 156 4.09 9.33 21.98
N PHE A 157 4.53 9.53 20.75
CA PHE A 157 5.46 8.65 20.01
C PHE A 157 6.84 9.29 19.80
N ILE A 158 7.00 10.55 20.22
CA ILE A 158 8.28 11.24 20.37
C ILE A 158 8.49 11.67 21.83
N SER A 159 9.71 12.06 22.18
CA SER A 159 9.95 12.62 23.52
C SER A 159 9.25 13.96 23.64
N THR A 160 8.40 14.10 24.66
CA THR A 160 7.53 15.27 24.83
C THR A 160 7.76 15.90 26.19
N TYR A 161 7.84 17.23 26.22
CA TYR A 161 7.93 17.98 27.46
C TYR A 161 6.56 18.20 28.08
N ILE A 162 6.46 17.90 29.37
CA ILE A 162 5.23 17.97 30.15
C ILE A 162 5.48 18.90 31.35
N PRO A 163 4.90 20.11 31.35
CA PRO A 163 5.03 21.03 32.47
C PRO A 163 4.22 20.54 33.67
N CYS A 164 4.81 20.60 34.87
CA CYS A 164 4.11 20.26 36.10
C CYS A 164 3.15 21.40 36.50
N PRO A 165 1.84 21.14 36.67
CA PRO A 165 0.90 22.19 37.03
C PRO A 165 1.15 22.76 38.44
N TYR A 166 1.79 21.99 39.33
CA TYR A 166 2.02 22.38 40.73
C TYR A 166 3.27 23.23 40.94
N CYS A 167 4.39 22.86 40.30
CA CYS A 167 5.70 23.48 40.54
C CYS A 167 6.37 24.05 39.28
N GLN A 168 5.68 23.99 38.13
CA GLN A 168 6.15 24.49 36.83
C GLN A 168 7.45 23.84 36.30
N THR A 169 7.95 22.79 36.96
CA THR A 169 9.08 22.00 36.46
C THR A 169 8.70 21.32 35.15
N GLN A 170 9.58 21.41 34.16
CA GLN A 170 9.47 20.71 32.90
C GLN A 170 9.95 19.27 33.04
N ASN A 171 9.05 18.30 32.88
CA ASN A 171 9.37 16.87 32.88
C ASN A 171 9.42 16.37 31.44
N THR A 172 10.15 15.30 31.18
CA THR A 172 10.24 14.70 29.83
C THR A 172 9.57 13.34 29.86
N PHE A 173 8.52 13.17 29.06
CA PHE A 173 7.95 11.87 28.78
C PHE A 173 8.75 11.23 27.65
N VAL A 174 9.32 10.05 27.90
CA VAL A 174 10.06 9.28 26.91
C VAL A 174 9.22 8.06 26.52
N PRO A 175 8.72 8.00 25.28
CA PRO A 175 7.93 6.85 24.83
C PRO A 175 8.79 5.60 24.73
N GLY A 176 8.19 4.45 25.08
CA GLY A 176 8.78 3.14 24.87
C GLY A 176 8.90 2.80 23.39
N THR A 177 9.71 1.78 23.05
CA THR A 177 10.01 1.41 21.66
C THR A 177 8.75 1.20 20.82
N LYS A 178 7.75 0.46 21.31
CA LYS A 178 6.50 0.21 20.58
C LYS A 178 5.68 1.48 20.35
N MET A 179 5.61 2.38 21.33
CA MET A 179 4.89 3.66 21.17
C MET A 179 5.48 4.51 20.05
N ARG A 180 6.79 4.45 19.82
CA ARG A 180 7.45 5.17 18.72
C ARG A 180 7.02 4.65 17.34
N GLU A 181 6.45 3.45 17.27
CA GLU A 181 5.95 2.84 16.04
C GLU A 181 4.53 3.27 15.68
N LEU A 182 3.85 3.99 16.59
CA LEU A 182 2.44 4.37 16.45
C LEU A 182 2.15 5.12 15.14
N GLU A 183 3.03 6.02 14.72
CA GLU A 183 2.88 6.77 13.47
C GLU A 183 2.89 5.85 12.24
N PHE A 184 3.81 4.87 12.22
CA PHE A 184 3.96 3.95 11.10
C PHE A 184 2.74 3.01 11.01
N ILE A 185 2.35 2.39 12.12
CA ILE A 185 1.22 1.45 12.11
C ILE A 185 -0.12 2.15 11.83
N ALA A 186 -0.25 3.43 12.15
CA ALA A 186 -1.51 4.15 11.92
C ALA A 186 -1.87 4.22 10.44
N LYS A 187 -0.87 4.27 9.55
CA LYS A 187 -1.08 4.24 8.10
C LYS A 187 -1.53 2.85 7.65
N ASP A 188 -0.83 1.80 8.06
CA ASP A 188 -1.15 0.41 7.70
C ASP A 188 -2.57 0.04 8.16
N LEU A 189 -2.94 0.47 9.38
CA LEU A 189 -4.30 0.35 9.93
C LEU A 189 -5.34 1.10 9.11
N ALA A 190 -5.00 2.28 8.60
CA ALA A 190 -5.90 3.04 7.76
C ALA A 190 -6.12 2.34 6.41
N GLU A 191 -5.07 1.78 5.81
CA GLU A 191 -5.16 0.98 4.58
C GLU A 191 -6.03 -0.27 4.81
N GLU A 192 -5.78 -1.04 5.88
CA GLU A 192 -6.57 -2.24 6.20
C GLU A 192 -8.05 -1.91 6.45
N ARG A 193 -8.34 -0.89 7.26
CA ARG A 193 -9.72 -0.55 7.65
C ARG A 193 -10.52 0.10 6.53
N THR A 194 -9.85 0.68 5.53
CA THR A 194 -10.50 1.40 4.42
C THR A 194 -10.44 0.66 3.08
N GLN A 195 -10.08 -0.63 3.11
CA GLN A 195 -10.01 -1.47 1.91
C GLN A 195 -11.35 -1.54 1.14
N LYS A 196 -12.49 -1.36 1.83
CA LYS A 196 -13.81 -1.35 1.18
C LYS A 196 -13.99 -0.09 0.32
N GLU A 197 -13.56 1.06 0.83
CA GLU A 197 -13.58 2.35 0.15
C GLU A 197 -12.59 2.37 -1.02
N GLU A 198 -11.41 1.79 -0.84
CA GLU A 198 -10.42 1.59 -1.91
C GLU A 198 -11.00 0.76 -3.06
N LYS A 199 -11.50 -0.45 -2.76
CA LYS A 199 -12.13 -1.33 -3.76
C LYS A 199 -13.33 -0.68 -4.44
N PHE A 200 -14.07 0.16 -3.71
CA PHE A 200 -15.17 0.94 -4.30
C PHE A 200 -14.64 1.97 -5.30
N TYR A 201 -13.59 2.73 -4.94
CA TYR A 201 -12.93 3.64 -5.86
C TYR A 201 -12.39 2.92 -7.09
N GLU A 202 -11.63 1.83 -6.94
CA GLU A 202 -11.09 1.05 -8.06
C GLU A 202 -12.18 0.54 -9.00
N LYS A 203 -13.32 0.12 -8.45
CA LYS A 203 -14.46 -0.33 -9.25
C LYS A 203 -15.06 0.80 -10.07
N ILE A 204 -15.16 2.01 -9.51
CA ILE A 204 -15.68 3.19 -10.20
C ILE A 204 -14.67 3.68 -11.25
N SER A 205 -13.39 3.78 -10.90
CA SER A 205 -12.34 4.27 -11.81
C SER A 205 -12.14 3.38 -13.04
N ASN A 206 -12.31 2.06 -12.89
CA ASN A 206 -12.17 1.10 -13.98
C ASN A 206 -13.45 0.93 -14.82
N ARG A 207 -14.55 1.57 -14.45
CA ARG A 207 -15.82 1.46 -15.17
C ARG A 207 -15.85 2.44 -16.34
N SER A 208 -16.01 1.93 -17.55
CA SER A 208 -16.05 2.74 -18.79
C SER A 208 -17.16 3.79 -18.87
N THR A 209 -18.17 3.73 -17.99
CA THR A 209 -19.31 4.66 -17.95
C THR A 209 -19.24 5.64 -16.77
N SER A 210 -18.19 5.60 -15.95
CA SER A 210 -18.11 6.46 -14.77
C SER A 210 -17.79 7.89 -15.16
N THR A 211 -18.46 8.84 -14.50
CA THR A 211 -18.21 10.25 -14.75
C THR A 211 -17.00 10.75 -13.95
N PRO A 212 -16.36 11.87 -14.36
CA PRO A 212 -15.30 12.48 -13.56
C PRO A 212 -15.76 12.82 -12.13
N GLU A 213 -16.99 13.30 -11.96
CA GLU A 213 -17.54 13.61 -10.64
C GLU A 213 -17.64 12.37 -9.75
N GLU A 214 -18.15 11.25 -10.27
CA GLU A 214 -18.26 9.99 -9.53
C GLU A 214 -16.89 9.47 -9.08
N THR A 215 -15.92 9.48 -10.00
CA THR A 215 -14.55 9.01 -9.74
C THR A 215 -13.86 9.89 -8.71
N PHE A 216 -13.98 11.21 -8.84
CA PHE A 216 -13.42 12.17 -7.88
C PHE A 216 -14.00 11.98 -6.48
N ILE A 217 -15.33 11.83 -6.37
CA ILE A 217 -15.99 11.64 -5.08
C ILE A 217 -15.59 10.32 -4.43
N ALA A 218 -15.51 9.24 -5.21
CA ALA A 218 -15.07 7.95 -4.71
C ALA A 218 -13.63 8.02 -4.18
N TYR A 219 -12.73 8.68 -4.93
CA TYR A 219 -11.36 8.91 -4.49
C TYR A 219 -11.29 9.77 -3.22
N PHE A 220 -11.96 10.93 -3.21
CA PHE A 220 -12.01 11.81 -2.04
C PHE A 220 -12.49 11.07 -0.79
N ARG A 221 -13.56 10.27 -0.90
CA ARG A 221 -14.12 9.51 0.22
C ARG A 221 -13.16 8.48 0.77
N TRP A 222 -12.46 7.76 -0.11
CA TRP A 222 -11.44 6.83 0.31
C TRP A 222 -10.31 7.54 1.06
N ARG A 223 -9.76 8.63 0.51
CA ARG A 223 -8.69 9.39 1.17
C ARG A 223 -9.15 10.06 2.46
N PHE A 224 -10.39 10.55 2.52
CA PHE A 224 -11.01 11.07 3.73
C PHE A 224 -11.16 10.00 4.81
N ALA A 225 -11.62 8.79 4.44
CA ALA A 225 -11.73 7.66 5.35
C ALA A 225 -10.36 7.29 5.94
N MET A 226 -9.32 7.24 5.11
CA MET A 226 -7.94 6.99 5.56
C MET A 226 -7.50 8.06 6.56
N TRP A 227 -7.64 9.34 6.21
CA TRP A 227 -7.31 10.45 7.12
C TRP A 227 -8.06 10.35 8.45
N LYS A 228 -9.36 10.01 8.42
CA LYS A 228 -10.18 9.86 9.62
C LYS A 228 -9.69 8.74 10.53
N VAL A 229 -9.29 7.59 9.96
CA VAL A 229 -8.70 6.49 10.75
C VAL A 229 -7.40 6.94 11.41
N VAL A 230 -6.47 7.55 10.65
CA VAL A 230 -5.20 8.02 11.19
C VAL A 230 -5.41 9.08 12.27
N LYS A 231 -6.30 10.06 12.04
CA LYS A 231 -6.66 11.09 13.02
C LYS A 231 -7.18 10.48 14.33
N ASN A 232 -7.97 9.41 14.26
CA ASN A 232 -8.51 8.78 15.46
C ASN A 232 -7.46 7.97 16.24
N ILE A 233 -6.45 7.42 15.55
CA ILE A 233 -5.35 6.67 16.18
C ILE A 233 -4.29 7.62 16.73
N VAL A 234 -3.93 8.67 15.98
CA VAL A 234 -2.88 9.63 16.29
C VAL A 234 -3.39 11.08 16.15
N PRO A 235 -4.20 11.57 17.10
CA PRO A 235 -4.86 12.88 16.99
C PRO A 235 -3.91 14.05 16.79
N ILE A 236 -2.73 14.02 17.42
CA ILE A 236 -1.70 15.07 17.30
C ILE A 236 -1.22 15.29 15.85
N LEU A 237 -1.26 14.24 15.01
CA LEU A 237 -0.91 14.33 13.60
C LEU A 237 -2.11 14.66 12.70
N GLY A 238 -3.33 14.78 13.25
CA GLY A 238 -4.55 14.97 12.47
C GLY A 238 -4.50 16.18 11.51
N GLN A 239 -3.89 17.30 11.93
CA GLN A 239 -3.73 18.47 11.07
C GLN A 239 -2.63 18.28 10.02
N ALA A 240 -1.52 17.65 10.37
CA ALA A 240 -0.44 17.36 9.42
C ALA A 240 -0.94 16.41 8.32
N ASN A 241 -1.63 15.34 8.70
CA ASN A 241 -2.20 14.36 7.76
C ASN A 241 -3.36 14.92 6.94
N LYS A 242 -4.11 15.92 7.45
CA LYS A 242 -5.11 16.63 6.63
C LYS A 242 -4.45 17.34 5.44
N LYS A 243 -3.24 17.90 5.62
CA LYS A 243 -2.50 18.52 4.51
C LYS A 243 -2.06 17.48 3.47
N VAL A 244 -1.74 16.27 3.90
CA VAL A 244 -1.43 15.15 2.99
C VAL A 244 -2.64 14.81 2.13
N LEU A 245 -3.82 14.63 2.74
CA LEU A 245 -5.08 14.47 2.02
C LEU A 245 -5.28 15.59 0.99
N PHE A 246 -5.13 16.86 1.39
CA PHE A 246 -5.35 17.98 0.47
C PHE A 246 -4.37 17.99 -0.69
N ARG A 247 -3.10 17.65 -0.44
CA ARG A 247 -2.09 17.54 -1.50
C ARG A 247 -2.46 16.43 -2.49
N GLU A 248 -2.87 15.26 -2.03
CA GLU A 248 -3.24 14.15 -2.92
C GLU A 248 -4.45 14.48 -3.81
N ILE A 249 -5.42 15.22 -3.27
CA ILE A 249 -6.54 15.72 -4.07
C ILE A 249 -6.07 16.85 -5.02
N HIS A 250 -5.12 17.69 -4.58
CA HIS A 250 -4.54 18.70 -5.44
C HIS A 250 -3.80 18.10 -6.63
N ASP A 251 -3.06 17.02 -6.42
CA ASP A 251 -2.36 16.30 -7.49
C ASP A 251 -3.37 15.70 -8.49
N LEU A 252 -4.52 15.22 -8.02
CA LEU A 252 -5.60 14.73 -8.89
C LEU A 252 -6.17 15.82 -9.80
N ILE A 253 -6.28 17.07 -9.34
CA ILE A 253 -6.84 18.15 -10.18
C ILE A 253 -5.86 18.66 -11.25
N THR A 254 -4.65 18.10 -11.33
CA THR A 254 -3.70 18.41 -12.41
C THR A 254 -3.95 17.61 -13.69
N TYR A 255 -4.74 16.55 -13.63
CA TYR A 255 -5.14 15.80 -14.82
C TYR A 255 -6.21 16.56 -15.61
N ASP A 256 -6.17 16.46 -16.95
CA ASP A 256 -7.04 17.23 -17.86
C ASP A 256 -8.53 17.09 -17.54
N GLU A 257 -8.98 15.89 -17.18
CA GLU A 257 -10.39 15.60 -16.81
C GLU A 257 -10.85 16.31 -15.52
N TYR A 258 -9.90 16.78 -14.69
CA TYR A 258 -10.15 17.54 -13.46
C TYR A 258 -9.57 18.96 -13.52
N ASN A 259 -9.21 19.45 -14.71
CA ASN A 259 -8.84 20.85 -14.89
C ASN A 259 -10.09 21.72 -14.74
N PHE A 260 -10.34 22.17 -13.50
CA PHE A 260 -11.55 22.91 -13.16
C PHE A 260 -11.64 24.28 -13.82
N TYR A 261 -10.53 24.88 -14.25
CA TYR A 261 -10.59 26.11 -15.06
C TYR A 261 -11.26 25.89 -16.41
N GLU A 262 -11.03 24.73 -17.01
CA GLU A 262 -11.61 24.35 -18.30
C GLU A 262 -12.98 23.69 -18.13
N ASN A 263 -13.21 23.03 -16.98
CA ASN A 263 -14.42 22.28 -16.67
C ASN A 263 -15.11 22.76 -15.37
N PRO A 264 -15.56 24.04 -15.28
CA PRO A 264 -16.11 24.59 -14.05
C PRO A 264 -17.43 23.94 -13.63
N ASP A 265 -18.19 23.34 -14.56
CA ASP A 265 -19.43 22.62 -14.23
C ASP A 265 -19.19 21.31 -13.49
N VAL A 266 -18.12 20.60 -13.83
CA VAL A 266 -17.65 19.42 -13.08
C VAL A 266 -17.33 19.85 -11.66
N TYR A 267 -16.61 20.96 -11.50
CA TYR A 267 -16.25 21.48 -10.18
C TYR A 267 -17.48 21.89 -9.34
N ARG A 268 -18.47 22.57 -9.94
CA ARG A 268 -19.74 22.91 -9.27
C ARG A 268 -20.46 21.67 -8.73
N LYS A 269 -20.56 20.62 -9.54
CA LYS A 269 -21.22 19.37 -9.16
C LYS A 269 -20.48 18.67 -8.03
N ILE A 270 -19.14 18.60 -8.11
CA ILE A 270 -18.30 18.02 -7.05
C ILE A 270 -18.51 18.78 -5.72
N ILE A 271 -18.47 20.12 -5.75
CA ILE A 271 -18.75 20.95 -4.56
C ILE A 271 -20.13 20.61 -3.99
N LYS A 272 -21.17 20.60 -4.83
CA LYS A 272 -22.54 20.31 -4.39
C LYS A 272 -22.66 18.91 -3.77
N LEU A 273 -22.05 17.90 -4.38
CA LEU A 273 -22.15 16.52 -3.92
C LEU A 273 -21.40 16.29 -2.61
N LEU A 274 -20.18 16.83 -2.47
CA LEU A 274 -19.39 16.68 -1.24
C LEU A 274 -19.89 17.56 -0.09
N THR A 275 -20.59 18.65 -0.38
CA THR A 275 -21.18 19.51 0.68
C THR A 275 -22.52 18.99 1.20
N GLN A 276 -23.12 17.97 0.58
CA GLN A 276 -24.34 17.30 1.03
C GLN A 276 -24.08 16.02 1.84
N THR A 277 -22.85 15.80 2.28
CA THR A 277 -22.40 14.60 3.02
C THR A 277 -22.52 14.77 4.54
N GLU A 278 -22.05 13.78 5.31
CA GLU A 278 -22.01 13.84 6.77
C GLU A 278 -21.20 15.05 7.30
N PRO A 279 -21.51 15.59 8.49
CA PRO A 279 -20.94 16.86 8.96
C PRO A 279 -19.42 16.97 8.94
N GLU A 280 -18.70 15.91 9.32
CA GLU A 280 -17.23 15.90 9.32
C GLU A 280 -16.65 15.86 7.90
N GLU A 281 -17.23 15.05 7.01
CA GLU A 281 -16.83 14.97 5.59
C GLU A 281 -17.09 16.31 4.91
N ARG A 282 -18.28 16.89 5.12
CA ARG A 282 -18.67 18.22 4.63
C ARG A 282 -17.69 19.29 5.09
N LYS A 283 -17.31 19.30 6.37
CA LYS A 283 -16.35 20.27 6.91
C LYS A 283 -15.01 20.18 6.18
N ILE A 284 -14.47 18.99 6.04
CA ILE A 284 -13.16 18.76 5.42
C ILE A 284 -13.20 19.06 3.91
N ALA A 285 -14.27 18.66 3.22
CA ALA A 285 -14.47 19.01 1.82
C ALA A 285 -14.56 20.53 1.62
N THR A 286 -15.26 21.24 2.52
CA THR A 286 -15.38 22.70 2.48
C THR A 286 -14.00 23.35 2.65
N GLU A 287 -13.22 22.93 3.66
CA GLU A 287 -11.85 23.42 3.87
C GLU A 287 -10.93 23.14 2.66
N LEU A 288 -11.10 21.98 2.00
CA LEU A 288 -10.39 21.65 0.76
C LEU A 288 -10.74 22.65 -0.35
N PHE A 289 -12.03 22.85 -0.63
CA PHE A 289 -12.45 23.76 -1.71
C PHE A 289 -12.01 25.20 -1.47
N GLU A 290 -12.02 25.67 -0.22
CA GLU A 290 -11.46 26.98 0.13
C GLU A 290 -9.97 27.08 -0.21
N SER A 291 -9.20 26.01 0.03
CA SER A 291 -7.79 25.97 -0.34
C SER A 291 -7.55 25.93 -1.85
N LEU A 292 -8.49 25.33 -2.61
CA LEU A 292 -8.43 25.27 -4.08
C LEU A 292 -8.87 26.58 -4.73
N GLY A 293 -9.83 27.30 -4.12
CA GLY A 293 -10.43 28.52 -4.66
C GLY A 293 -11.46 28.24 -5.76
N ALA A 294 -11.87 29.30 -6.45
CA ALA A 294 -13.03 29.27 -7.35
C ALA A 294 -12.80 28.54 -8.69
N ARG A 295 -11.55 28.43 -9.16
CA ARG A 295 -11.12 27.63 -10.34
C ARG A 295 -12.11 27.67 -11.52
N GLY A 296 -12.36 28.85 -12.10
CA GLY A 296 -13.26 29.01 -13.25
C GLY A 296 -14.74 29.29 -12.91
N ILE A 297 -15.16 29.08 -11.67
CA ILE A 297 -16.47 29.52 -11.16
C ILE A 297 -16.39 31.03 -10.82
N PRO A 298 -17.40 31.86 -11.15
CA PRO A 298 -17.48 33.23 -10.69
C PRO A 298 -17.35 33.35 -9.16
N GLN A 299 -16.55 34.30 -8.68
CA GLN A 299 -16.20 34.39 -7.25
C GLN A 299 -17.42 34.53 -6.33
N GLU A 300 -18.43 35.29 -6.73
CA GLU A 300 -19.67 35.46 -5.95
C GLU A 300 -20.45 34.15 -5.83
N GLU A 301 -20.53 33.39 -6.92
CA GLU A 301 -21.17 32.07 -6.96
C GLU A 301 -20.42 31.07 -6.06
N PHE A 302 -19.09 31.01 -6.19
CA PHE A 302 -18.25 30.16 -5.36
C PHE A 302 -18.40 30.48 -3.87
N ASN A 303 -18.32 31.76 -3.50
CA ASN A 303 -18.50 32.21 -2.12
C ASN A 303 -19.87 31.80 -1.56
N LYS A 304 -20.92 31.87 -2.38
CA LYS A 304 -22.27 31.42 -2.00
C LYS A 304 -22.31 29.92 -1.73
N LEU A 305 -21.77 29.10 -2.64
CA LEU A 305 -21.73 27.64 -2.49
C LEU A 305 -20.97 27.21 -1.22
N ILE A 306 -19.82 27.82 -0.95
CA ILE A 306 -19.02 27.54 0.25
C ILE A 306 -19.73 28.01 1.53
N SER A 307 -20.35 29.18 1.51
CA SER A 307 -21.11 29.71 2.66
C SER A 307 -22.30 28.80 3.01
N GLU A 308 -23.05 28.34 2.02
CA GLU A 308 -24.15 27.39 2.20
C GLU A 308 -23.67 26.08 2.86
N ALA A 309 -22.54 25.53 2.39
CA ALA A 309 -21.94 24.33 2.97
C ALA A 309 -21.54 24.51 4.44
N LYS A 310 -20.97 25.67 4.80
CA LYS A 310 -20.59 25.98 6.18
C LYS A 310 -21.79 26.09 7.11
N ASN A 311 -22.86 26.74 6.67
CA ASN A 311 -24.07 26.92 7.48
C ASN A 311 -24.73 25.59 7.84
N LEU A 312 -24.67 24.61 6.94
CA LEU A 312 -25.15 23.25 7.21
C LEU A 312 -24.26 22.47 8.20
N THR A 313 -23.04 22.93 8.50
CA THR A 313 -22.10 22.27 9.41
C THR A 313 -22.24 22.76 10.86
N ASN A 314 -22.90 23.92 11.06
CA ASN A 314 -23.10 24.54 12.37
C ASN A 314 -24.44 24.17 13.05
N ASN A 315 -25.26 23.35 12.38
CA ASN A 315 -26.54 22.81 12.88
C ASN A 315 -26.42 21.31 13.11
#